data_AF-A0A0F6IDA7-F1
#
_entry.id   AF-A0A0F6IDA7-F1
#
_cell.length_a   1.000
_cell.length_b   1.000
_cell.length_c   1.000
_cell.angle_alpha   90.00
_cell.angle_beta   90.00
_cell.angle_gamma   90.00
#
_symmetry.space_group_name_H-M   'P 1'
#
loop_
_entity.id
_entity.type
_entity.pdbx_description
1 polymer ?
#
loop_
_entity_poly.entity_id
_entity_poly.type
_entity_poly.pdbx_seq_one_letter_code
_entity_poly.pdbx_strand_id
1 'polypeptide(L)'
;MENKFKNWKQRILKFQRLSLFLLGNLILLSSTLFAESSTLKLTTEETVKRALESNYNLQNLRYELAKSDTNFLKNDSKYSWRLVADGRSSQSILPFNQANFFTGTKISDDTIKGGIEKVLQTTGTYFKIEAGSRRFDSNAFENPSTTPAGFSSLGIPPLYTGFVRATISQDLLKNSFGYKGRNEVKILESQAEIVKNQVSQQISSVIVESLVDFWDYSIKTQAVKTYKQLVENTRNIRNLTARKQSLGLSESFEVNQWNALLAQAQNQLETAQVQKEESKRKLIRSLKIPDDTTLSEETNLLEELTEKPEYTKDLEYAYKHRADFLNALKQKEIAEAALKNANNDRLPTLTLSGTGASQAQNIISPQDNYNDTNQGITTAKYKEWTGQVNFVYPIADKGIYAGVRDANIGMRQATLKEEELKNEVRDDVKTRIEALEASHRIYKNNIVTERETANYYNGVLRSFRQGRADAVAVKNALDTHVQDQLRLTQAKVNFNIDLLRYYLAKNALMERFQVDRDKLIPHLD
;
A
#
# COMPACT_ATOMS: atom_id res chain seq x y z
N MET A 1 -57.11 -17.95 6.13
CA MET A 1 -56.47 -18.85 7.11
C MET A 1 -56.75 -20.28 6.66
N GLU A 2 -55.74 -21.15 6.64
CA GLU A 2 -55.77 -22.64 6.56
C GLU A 2 -54.78 -23.33 5.60
N ASN A 3 -53.93 -22.62 4.84
CA ASN A 3 -52.95 -23.31 3.97
C ASN A 3 -51.50 -22.85 4.07
N LYS A 4 -51.10 -22.22 5.18
CA LYS A 4 -49.69 -21.81 5.42
C LYS A 4 -49.01 -22.42 6.66
N PHE A 5 -49.66 -23.32 7.39
CA PHE A 5 -49.07 -23.96 8.59
C PHE A 5 -48.48 -25.36 8.35
N LYS A 6 -48.58 -25.93 7.14
CA LYS A 6 -48.11 -27.30 6.84
C LYS A 6 -46.66 -27.38 6.34
N ASN A 7 -46.09 -26.29 5.84
CA ASN A 7 -44.72 -26.28 5.27
C ASN A 7 -43.60 -25.96 6.27
N TRP A 8 -43.93 -25.65 7.53
CA TRP A 8 -42.92 -25.38 8.56
C TRP A 8 -42.45 -26.65 9.29
N LYS A 9 -43.33 -27.66 9.45
CA LYS A 9 -42.99 -28.94 10.10
C LYS A 9 -42.16 -29.91 9.25
N GLN A 10 -42.08 -29.74 7.94
CA GLN A 10 -41.24 -30.60 7.07
C GLN A 10 -39.78 -30.12 6.94
N ARG A 11 -39.44 -28.91 7.40
CA ARG A 11 -38.05 -28.40 7.39
C ARG A 11 -37.26 -28.73 8.65
N ILE A 12 -37.91 -29.06 9.76
CA ILE A 12 -37.25 -29.39 11.04
C ILE A 12 -36.81 -30.87 11.09
N LEU A 13 -37.38 -31.74 10.25
CA LEU A 13 -37.04 -33.18 10.19
C LEU A 13 -35.85 -33.53 9.29
N LYS A 14 -35.21 -32.55 8.61
CA LYS A 14 -33.97 -32.76 7.83
C LYS A 14 -32.69 -32.40 8.57
N PHE A 15 -32.78 -31.94 9.83
CA PHE A 15 -31.62 -31.58 10.65
C PHE A 15 -31.23 -32.60 11.74
N GLN A 16 -31.87 -33.79 11.77
CA GLN A 16 -31.60 -34.84 12.76
C GLN A 16 -31.14 -36.18 12.17
N ARG A 17 -30.60 -36.20 10.95
CA ARG A 17 -30.03 -37.40 10.31
C ARG A 17 -28.62 -37.22 9.74
N LEU A 18 -27.77 -36.47 10.45
CA LEU A 18 -26.34 -36.36 10.11
C LEU A 18 -25.42 -36.44 11.34
N SER A 19 -25.92 -37.04 12.43
CA SER A 19 -25.15 -37.31 13.65
C SER A 19 -25.17 -38.80 13.98
N LEU A 20 -24.68 -39.64 13.05
CA LEU A 20 -24.41 -41.07 13.30
C LEU A 20 -23.62 -41.66 12.11
N PHE A 21 -22.40 -41.18 11.93
CA PHE A 21 -21.33 -41.89 11.22
C PHE A 21 -20.00 -41.49 11.87
N LEU A 22 -19.84 -41.94 13.12
CA LEU A 22 -18.62 -41.86 13.90
C LEU A 22 -18.44 -43.25 14.51
N LEU A 23 -17.82 -44.16 13.74
CA LEU A 23 -17.14 -45.40 14.17
C LEU A 23 -16.87 -46.25 12.92
N GLY A 24 -15.62 -46.28 12.47
CA GLY A 24 -15.14 -47.26 11.49
C GLY A 24 -14.20 -46.66 10.45
N ASN A 25 -12.96 -47.15 10.44
CA ASN A 25 -11.88 -46.90 9.46
C ASN A 25 -11.00 -45.68 9.72
N LEU A 26 -10.20 -45.77 10.78
CA LEU A 26 -8.91 -45.08 10.86
C LEU A 26 -7.80 -46.11 10.56
N ILE A 27 -7.60 -46.42 9.28
CA ILE A 27 -6.44 -47.16 8.79
C ILE A 27 -5.96 -46.46 7.51
N LEU A 28 -4.68 -46.07 7.54
CA LEU A 28 -3.79 -45.73 6.43
C LEU A 28 -4.06 -44.44 5.64
N LEU A 29 -3.23 -43.43 5.90
CA LEU A 29 -2.24 -42.93 4.92
C LEU A 29 -1.33 -41.91 5.61
N SER A 30 -0.33 -42.42 6.31
CA SER A 30 0.88 -41.68 6.62
C SER A 30 1.57 -41.35 5.29
N SER A 31 1.23 -40.20 4.70
CA SER A 31 2.12 -39.55 3.74
C SER A 31 3.31 -39.02 4.54
N THR A 32 4.29 -39.88 4.76
CA THR A 32 5.66 -39.43 4.80
C THR A 32 5.92 -38.78 3.44
N LEU A 33 5.67 -37.48 3.35
CA LEU A 33 6.37 -36.61 2.42
C LEU A 33 7.84 -36.82 2.76
N PHE A 34 8.48 -37.75 2.05
CA PHE A 34 9.90 -37.71 1.88
C PHE A 34 10.18 -36.29 1.40
N ALA A 35 10.79 -35.49 2.28
CA ALA A 35 11.50 -34.30 1.88
C ALA A 35 12.57 -34.79 0.91
N GLU A 36 12.19 -34.83 -0.38
CA GLU A 36 13.14 -34.85 -1.46
C GLU A 36 13.98 -33.61 -1.20
N SER A 37 15.22 -33.84 -0.75
CA SER A 37 16.22 -32.81 -0.50
C SER A 37 16.62 -32.23 -1.85
N SER A 38 15.66 -31.55 -2.47
CA SER A 38 15.83 -30.83 -3.72
C SER A 38 16.78 -29.69 -3.40
N THR A 39 18.05 -29.91 -3.71
CA THR A 39 19.08 -28.89 -3.59
C THR A 39 18.66 -27.73 -4.47
N LEU A 40 18.27 -26.63 -3.83
CA LEU A 40 17.71 -25.49 -4.54
C LEU A 40 18.84 -24.69 -5.16
N LYS A 41 18.90 -24.65 -6.50
CA LYS A 41 19.82 -23.76 -7.22
C LYS A 41 19.24 -22.36 -7.26
N LEU A 42 19.63 -21.50 -6.34
CA LEU A 42 19.24 -20.10 -6.35
C LEU A 42 20.05 -19.33 -7.41
N THR A 43 19.35 -18.91 -8.46
CA THR A 43 19.80 -17.84 -9.36
C THR A 43 19.28 -16.50 -8.86
N THR A 44 19.83 -15.40 -9.37
CA THR A 44 19.32 -14.05 -9.08
C THR A 44 17.84 -13.94 -9.48
N GLU A 45 17.45 -14.46 -10.65
CA GLU A 45 16.06 -14.46 -11.13
C GLU A 45 15.13 -15.29 -10.24
N GLU A 46 15.54 -16.49 -9.83
CA GLU A 46 14.71 -17.32 -8.95
C GLU A 46 14.58 -16.72 -7.54
N THR A 47 15.62 -16.04 -7.07
CA THR A 47 15.59 -15.26 -5.82
C THR A 47 14.55 -14.14 -5.92
N VAL A 48 14.52 -13.39 -7.02
CA VAL A 48 13.50 -12.34 -7.26
C VAL A 48 12.11 -12.94 -7.33
N LYS A 49 11.91 -14.00 -8.12
CA LYS A 49 10.59 -14.64 -8.28
C LYS A 49 10.03 -15.09 -6.93
N ARG A 50 10.85 -15.73 -6.09
CA ARG A 50 10.41 -16.16 -4.76
C ARG A 50 10.17 -15.02 -3.79
N ALA A 51 11.05 -14.01 -3.79
CA ALA A 51 10.84 -12.81 -2.99
C ALA A 51 9.50 -12.13 -3.33
N LEU A 52 9.06 -12.21 -4.59
CA LEU A 52 7.76 -11.72 -5.02
C LEU A 52 6.59 -12.61 -4.59
N GLU A 53 6.74 -13.94 -4.60
CA GLU A 53 5.64 -14.86 -4.31
C GLU A 53 5.39 -15.07 -2.80
N SER A 54 6.45 -15.14 -1.99
CA SER A 54 6.37 -15.62 -0.59
C SER A 54 6.45 -14.53 0.48
N ASN A 55 6.79 -13.28 0.13
CA ASN A 55 7.06 -12.26 1.12
C ASN A 55 5.76 -11.62 1.67
N TYR A 56 5.51 -11.77 2.98
CA TYR A 56 4.36 -11.15 3.67
C TYR A 56 4.36 -9.63 3.57
N ASN A 57 5.53 -8.98 3.53
CA ASN A 57 5.59 -7.54 3.29
C ASN A 57 4.99 -7.23 1.92
N LEU A 58 5.29 -8.02 0.89
CA LEU A 58 4.72 -7.83 -0.43
C LEU A 58 3.22 -8.13 -0.46
N GLN A 59 2.73 -9.13 0.29
CA GLN A 59 1.28 -9.34 0.45
C GLN A 59 0.59 -8.13 1.10
N ASN A 60 1.18 -7.55 2.14
CA ASN A 60 0.69 -6.31 2.75
C ASN A 60 0.71 -5.14 1.76
N LEU A 61 1.77 -5.00 0.97
CA LEU A 61 1.87 -4.01 -0.09
C LEU A 61 0.81 -4.19 -1.17
N ARG A 62 0.49 -5.44 -1.52
CA ARG A 62 -0.62 -5.79 -2.43
C ARG A 62 -1.98 -5.38 -1.87
N TYR A 63 -2.21 -5.56 -0.57
CA TYR A 63 -3.43 -5.08 0.09
C TYR A 63 -3.50 -3.55 0.14
N GLU A 64 -2.39 -2.86 0.40
CA GLU A 64 -2.35 -1.39 0.35
C GLU A 64 -2.58 -0.86 -1.07
N LEU A 65 -2.06 -1.55 -2.08
CA LEU A 65 -2.34 -1.24 -3.48
C LEU A 65 -3.82 -1.41 -3.82
N ALA A 66 -4.45 -2.50 -3.36
CA ALA A 66 -5.88 -2.73 -3.51
C ALA A 66 -6.74 -1.67 -2.77
N LYS A 67 -6.20 -1.05 -1.71
CA LYS A 67 -6.87 0.05 -1.00
C LYS A 67 -6.65 1.42 -1.64
N SER A 68 -5.78 1.55 -2.64
CA SER A 68 -5.40 2.85 -3.21
C SER A 68 -6.57 3.63 -3.82
N ASP A 69 -7.58 2.94 -4.36
CA ASP A 69 -8.80 3.52 -4.94
C ASP A 69 -9.92 3.76 -3.91
N THR A 70 -9.77 3.27 -2.67
CA THR A 70 -10.84 3.30 -1.67
C THR A 70 -11.26 4.72 -1.33
N ASN A 71 -10.31 5.67 -1.28
CA ASN A 71 -10.64 7.09 -1.03
C ASN A 71 -11.40 7.71 -2.22
N PHE A 72 -11.06 7.32 -3.45
CA PHE A 72 -11.80 7.71 -4.64
C PHE A 72 -13.23 7.15 -4.58
N LEU A 73 -13.41 5.86 -4.30
CA LEU A 73 -14.74 5.23 -4.16
C LEU A 73 -15.57 5.85 -3.04
N LYS A 74 -14.94 6.18 -1.90
CA LYS A 74 -15.61 6.91 -0.81
C LYS A 74 -16.07 8.29 -1.26
N ASN A 75 -15.28 9.01 -2.05
CA ASN A 75 -15.69 10.30 -2.58
C ASN A 75 -16.81 10.15 -3.63
N ASP A 76 -16.71 9.13 -4.49
CA ASP A 76 -17.72 8.82 -5.49
C ASP A 76 -19.08 8.47 -4.86
N SER A 77 -19.07 7.85 -3.67
CA SER A 77 -20.28 7.55 -2.91
C SER A 77 -21.16 8.78 -2.60
N LYS A 78 -20.58 10.00 -2.56
CA LYS A 78 -21.34 11.24 -2.39
C LYS A 78 -22.28 11.53 -3.58
N TYR A 79 -21.99 10.95 -4.75
CA TYR A 79 -22.76 11.08 -5.98
C TYR A 79 -23.68 9.87 -6.26
N SER A 80 -23.71 8.89 -5.35
CA SER A 80 -24.59 7.73 -5.44
C SER A 80 -26.04 8.07 -5.10
N TRP A 81 -26.97 7.23 -5.57
CA TRP A 81 -28.37 7.28 -5.13
C TRP A 81 -28.45 6.89 -3.65
N ARG A 82 -29.14 7.71 -2.86
CA ARG A 82 -29.38 7.45 -1.44
C ARG A 82 -30.88 7.28 -1.22
N LEU A 83 -31.26 6.19 -0.57
CA LEU A 83 -32.60 6.02 -0.01
C LEU A 83 -32.63 6.70 1.35
N VAL A 84 -33.53 7.65 1.54
CA VAL A 84 -33.73 8.38 2.79
C VAL A 84 -35.08 8.02 3.38
N ALA A 85 -35.13 7.83 4.69
CA ALA A 85 -36.36 7.64 5.45
C ALA A 85 -36.23 8.40 6.77
N ASP A 86 -37.18 9.30 7.01
CA ASP A 86 -37.19 10.15 8.20
C ASP A 86 -38.53 9.98 8.93
N GLY A 87 -38.44 9.70 10.23
CA GLY A 87 -39.57 9.70 11.15
C GLY A 87 -39.33 10.73 12.24
N ARG A 88 -40.23 11.69 12.39
CA ARG A 88 -40.18 12.72 13.43
C ARG A 88 -41.49 12.72 14.18
N SER A 89 -41.44 12.65 15.51
CA SER A 89 -42.57 12.92 16.39
C SER A 89 -42.21 14.09 17.28
N SER A 90 -43.09 15.09 17.35
CA SER A 90 -42.86 16.32 18.09
C SER A 90 -44.12 16.67 18.85
N GLN A 91 -44.01 16.78 20.18
CA GLN A 91 -45.09 17.25 21.02
C GLN A 91 -44.70 18.56 21.70
N SER A 92 -45.50 19.60 21.49
CA SER A 92 -45.35 20.88 22.18
C SER A 92 -46.47 21.03 23.20
N ILE A 93 -46.10 21.36 24.43
CA ILE A 93 -47.05 21.70 25.50
C ILE A 93 -46.89 23.19 25.77
N LEU A 94 -47.94 23.94 25.55
CA LEU A 94 -47.97 25.38 25.66
C LEU A 94 -48.76 25.81 26.90
N PRO A 95 -48.36 26.90 27.59
CA PRO A 95 -49.13 27.43 28.71
C PRO A 95 -50.49 27.92 28.22
N PHE A 96 -51.51 27.72 29.05
CA PHE A 96 -52.85 28.23 28.75
C PHE A 96 -52.88 29.76 28.89
N ASN A 97 -53.03 30.46 27.78
CA ASN A 97 -53.18 31.92 27.71
C ASN A 97 -54.11 32.28 26.54
N GLN A 98 -54.48 33.56 26.41
CA GLN A 98 -55.40 34.02 25.35
C GLN A 98 -54.85 33.78 23.93
N ALA A 99 -53.53 33.68 23.76
CA ALA A 99 -52.91 33.42 22.46
C ALA A 99 -53.03 31.94 22.03
N ASN A 100 -53.05 31.01 22.99
CA ASN A 100 -53.07 29.57 22.72
C ASN A 100 -54.50 28.95 22.76
N PHE A 101 -55.53 29.78 22.94
CA PHE A 101 -56.92 29.34 23.01
C PHE A 101 -57.39 28.64 21.73
N PHE A 102 -57.05 29.17 20.55
CA PHE A 102 -57.43 28.61 19.25
C PHE A 102 -56.52 27.48 18.76
N THR A 103 -55.30 27.39 19.28
CA THR A 103 -54.28 26.42 18.83
C THR A 103 -54.16 25.21 19.74
N GLY A 104 -54.77 25.25 20.93
CA GLY A 104 -54.65 24.21 21.95
C GLY A 104 -53.40 24.38 22.82
N THR A 105 -53.40 23.69 23.96
CA THR A 105 -52.27 23.61 24.90
C THR A 105 -51.36 22.43 24.63
N LYS A 106 -51.78 21.47 23.80
CA LYS A 106 -51.00 20.31 23.38
C LYS A 106 -51.11 20.17 21.87
N ILE A 107 -49.97 20.24 21.20
CA ILE A 107 -49.84 20.08 19.76
C ILE A 107 -48.91 18.90 19.51
N SER A 108 -49.37 17.91 18.75
CA SER A 108 -48.58 16.77 18.28
C SER A 108 -48.39 16.85 16.77
N ASP A 109 -47.17 16.63 16.32
CA ASP A 109 -46.77 16.67 14.92
C ASP A 109 -45.88 15.47 14.61
N ASP A 110 -46.47 14.47 13.97
CA ASP A 110 -45.81 13.23 13.60
C ASP A 110 -45.65 13.17 12.08
N THR A 111 -44.42 13.18 11.58
CA THR A 111 -44.11 13.11 10.16
C THR A 111 -43.32 11.84 9.87
N ILE A 112 -43.80 11.05 8.90
CA ILE A 112 -43.07 9.91 8.34
C ILE A 112 -42.91 10.16 6.85
N LYS A 113 -41.68 10.09 6.35
CA LYS A 113 -41.38 10.28 4.94
C LYS A 113 -40.27 9.37 4.46
N GLY A 114 -40.30 9.03 3.19
CA GLY A 114 -39.28 8.25 2.50
C GLY A 114 -39.02 8.81 1.12
N GLY A 115 -37.81 8.65 0.60
CA GLY A 115 -37.43 9.24 -0.68
C GLY A 115 -36.10 8.78 -1.21
N ILE A 116 -35.76 9.27 -2.40
CA ILE A 116 -34.47 9.10 -3.03
C ILE A 116 -33.82 10.46 -3.25
N GLU A 117 -32.50 10.53 -3.05
CA GLU A 117 -31.72 11.72 -3.32
C GLU A 117 -30.42 11.37 -4.06
N LYS A 118 -29.92 12.32 -4.86
CA LYS A 118 -28.65 12.19 -5.60
C LYS A 118 -28.07 13.56 -5.89
N VAL A 119 -26.74 13.67 -5.81
CA VAL A 119 -25.97 14.80 -6.36
C VAL A 119 -25.34 14.34 -7.67
N LEU A 120 -25.52 15.11 -8.74
CA LEU A 120 -24.89 14.87 -10.03
C LEU A 120 -23.46 15.43 -10.03
N GLN A 121 -22.46 14.58 -10.27
CA GLN A 121 -21.05 14.97 -10.27
C GLN A 121 -20.71 16.02 -11.36
N THR A 122 -21.23 15.83 -12.58
CA THR A 122 -20.91 16.70 -13.73
C THR A 122 -21.49 18.10 -13.61
N THR A 123 -22.68 18.24 -13.04
CA THR A 123 -23.41 19.51 -12.98
C THR A 123 -23.43 20.14 -11.59
N GLY A 124 -23.15 19.35 -10.53
CA GLY A 124 -23.30 19.77 -9.14
C GLY A 124 -24.75 19.87 -8.67
N THR A 125 -25.72 19.43 -9.49
CA THR A 125 -27.16 19.53 -9.19
C THR A 125 -27.56 18.49 -8.14
N TYR A 126 -28.20 18.95 -7.07
CA TYR A 126 -28.85 18.10 -6.09
C TYR A 126 -30.30 17.85 -6.49
N PHE A 127 -30.71 16.59 -6.44
CA PHE A 127 -32.04 16.14 -6.74
C PHE A 127 -32.57 15.29 -5.58
N LYS A 128 -33.79 15.56 -5.15
CA LYS A 128 -34.50 14.80 -4.12
C LYS A 128 -35.95 14.61 -4.52
N ILE A 129 -36.44 13.38 -4.41
CA ILE A 129 -37.88 13.09 -4.41
C ILE A 129 -38.21 12.42 -3.08
N GLU A 130 -39.14 12.99 -2.33
CA GLU A 130 -39.65 12.41 -1.08
C GLU A 130 -41.18 12.35 -1.09
N ALA A 131 -41.73 11.32 -0.48
CA ALA A 131 -43.16 11.16 -0.24
C ALA A 131 -43.38 10.81 1.23
N GLY A 132 -44.47 11.29 1.82
CA GLY A 132 -44.71 11.11 3.24
C GLY A 132 -46.11 11.44 3.71
N SER A 133 -46.34 11.19 4.98
CA SER A 133 -47.55 11.55 5.69
C SER A 133 -47.18 12.28 6.98
N ARG A 134 -47.89 13.37 7.25
CA ARG A 134 -47.81 14.14 8.49
C ARG A 134 -49.15 14.05 9.20
N ARG A 135 -49.15 13.67 10.46
CA ARG A 135 -50.29 13.74 11.38
C ARG A 135 -50.11 14.96 12.26
N PHE A 136 -51.05 15.88 12.17
CA PHE A 136 -51.13 17.02 13.06
C PHE A 136 -52.34 16.85 13.98
N ASP A 137 -52.11 16.96 15.27
CA ASP A 137 -53.13 16.75 16.30
C ASP A 137 -53.06 17.89 17.32
N SER A 138 -54.19 18.49 17.65
CA SER A 138 -54.27 19.59 18.62
C SER A 138 -55.49 19.41 19.51
N ASN A 139 -55.28 19.61 20.81
CA ASN A 139 -56.37 19.55 21.80
C ASN A 139 -57.22 20.83 21.87
N ALA A 140 -57.15 21.70 20.87
CA ALA A 140 -57.97 22.90 20.80
C ALA A 140 -59.47 22.53 20.86
N PHE A 141 -60.21 23.17 21.76
CA PHE A 141 -61.65 22.97 21.95
C PHE A 141 -62.11 21.55 22.37
N GLU A 142 -61.18 20.63 22.65
CA GLU A 142 -61.50 19.26 23.06
C GLU A 142 -61.81 19.12 24.56
N ASN A 143 -61.31 20.03 25.39
CA ASN A 143 -61.49 19.97 26.85
C ASN A 143 -62.74 20.77 27.29
N PRO A 144 -63.81 20.13 27.80
CA PRO A 144 -65.03 20.81 28.23
C PRO A 144 -64.85 21.76 29.41
N SER A 145 -63.81 21.56 30.23
CA SER A 145 -63.53 22.40 31.40
C SER A 145 -62.86 23.74 31.08
N THR A 146 -62.25 23.87 29.90
CA THR A 146 -61.54 25.09 29.46
C THR A 146 -62.13 25.70 28.19
N THR A 147 -63.16 25.07 27.60
CA THR A 147 -63.80 25.49 26.36
C THR A 147 -65.14 26.18 26.65
N PRO A 148 -65.31 27.46 26.30
CA PRO A 148 -66.59 28.16 26.41
C PRO A 148 -67.72 27.44 25.66
N ALA A 149 -68.93 27.49 26.22
CA ALA A 149 -70.12 26.92 25.61
C ALA A 149 -70.32 27.47 24.19
N GLY A 150 -70.52 26.58 23.21
CA GLY A 150 -70.67 26.91 21.79
C GLY A 150 -69.41 26.77 20.94
N PHE A 151 -68.22 26.60 21.54
CA PHE A 151 -66.96 26.40 20.81
C PHE A 151 -66.53 24.93 20.71
N SER A 152 -67.18 24.01 21.44
CA SER A 152 -66.85 22.57 21.42
C SER A 152 -67.05 21.91 20.05
N SER A 153 -67.88 22.48 19.17
CA SER A 153 -68.06 22.01 17.79
C SER A 153 -66.91 22.39 16.86
N LEU A 154 -65.97 23.22 17.31
CA LEU A 154 -64.78 23.64 16.57
C LEU A 154 -63.55 22.79 16.89
N GLY A 155 -63.69 21.75 17.72
CA GLY A 155 -62.64 20.75 17.93
C GLY A 155 -62.37 20.00 16.62
N ILE A 156 -61.12 20.05 16.15
CA ILE A 156 -60.73 19.48 14.87
C ILE A 156 -60.09 18.11 15.13
N PRO A 157 -60.60 17.01 14.54
CA PRO A 157 -59.96 15.70 14.65
C PRO A 157 -58.55 15.71 14.02
N PRO A 158 -57.70 14.72 14.32
CA PRO A 158 -56.34 14.66 13.81
C PRO A 158 -56.30 14.80 12.28
N LEU A 159 -55.48 15.74 11.81
CA LEU A 159 -55.31 16.04 10.39
C LEU A 159 -54.18 15.20 9.82
N TYR A 160 -54.50 14.41 8.79
CA TYR A 160 -53.52 13.67 8.01
C TYR A 160 -53.22 14.43 6.72
N THR A 161 -51.97 14.87 6.57
CA THR A 161 -51.45 15.51 5.36
C THR A 161 -50.51 14.55 4.64
N GLY A 162 -50.91 14.06 3.48
CA GLY A 162 -50.02 13.31 2.59
C GLY A 162 -49.34 14.25 1.59
N PHE A 163 -48.09 13.99 1.23
CA PHE A 163 -47.36 14.81 0.26
C PHE A 163 -46.39 14.01 -0.60
N VAL A 164 -46.18 14.48 -1.82
CA VAL A 164 -45.08 14.10 -2.72
C VAL A 164 -44.35 15.37 -3.10
N ARG A 165 -43.03 15.40 -2.89
CA ARG A 165 -42.19 16.58 -3.05
C ARG A 165 -40.96 16.26 -3.88
N ALA A 166 -40.73 17.03 -4.93
CA ALA A 166 -39.51 17.03 -5.73
C ALA A 166 -38.74 18.33 -5.47
N THR A 167 -37.47 18.21 -5.10
CA THR A 167 -36.56 19.34 -4.87
C THR A 167 -35.38 19.23 -5.82
N ILE A 168 -35.09 20.32 -6.54
CA ILE A 168 -33.90 20.49 -7.37
C ILE A 168 -33.14 21.67 -6.79
N SER A 169 -31.83 21.53 -6.59
CA SER A 169 -30.96 22.62 -6.15
C SER A 169 -29.68 22.64 -6.96
N GLN A 170 -29.25 23.81 -7.39
CA GLN A 170 -28.05 24.02 -8.20
C GLN A 170 -27.26 25.21 -7.70
N ASP A 171 -25.96 25.01 -7.48
CA ASP A 171 -25.00 26.11 -7.28
C ASP A 171 -24.57 26.66 -8.64
N LEU A 172 -24.79 27.95 -8.85
CA LEU A 172 -24.53 28.65 -10.11
C LEU A 172 -23.16 29.34 -10.13
N LEU A 173 -22.48 29.44 -8.99
CA LEU A 173 -21.19 30.16 -8.89
C LEU A 173 -20.09 29.24 -8.36
N LYS A 174 -19.95 29.13 -7.04
CA LYS A 174 -18.83 28.47 -6.35
C LYS A 174 -18.66 27.01 -6.77
N ASN A 175 -19.74 26.26 -6.95
CA ASN A 175 -19.69 24.90 -7.48
C ASN A 175 -20.39 24.77 -8.84
N SER A 176 -20.33 25.83 -9.65
CA SER A 176 -20.87 25.80 -11.01
C SER A 176 -20.26 24.63 -11.80
N PHE A 177 -21.13 23.82 -12.40
CA PHE A 177 -20.73 22.64 -13.18
C PHE A 177 -19.72 21.73 -12.46
N GLY A 178 -19.90 21.56 -11.15
CA GLY A 178 -19.08 20.66 -10.33
C GLY A 178 -17.58 20.97 -10.35
N TYR A 179 -17.17 22.23 -10.58
CA TYR A 179 -15.75 22.61 -10.68
C TYR A 179 -14.93 22.13 -9.47
N LYS A 180 -15.42 22.34 -8.25
CA LYS A 180 -14.75 21.91 -7.02
C LYS A 180 -14.71 20.38 -6.91
N GLY A 181 -15.80 19.71 -7.27
CA GLY A 181 -15.88 18.24 -7.31
C GLY A 181 -14.88 17.61 -8.29
N ARG A 182 -14.69 18.20 -9.48
CA ARG A 182 -13.69 17.75 -10.47
C ARG A 182 -12.26 17.91 -9.96
N ASN A 183 -11.94 19.03 -9.32
CA ASN A 183 -10.63 19.23 -8.72
C ASN A 183 -10.38 18.26 -7.55
N GLU A 184 -11.40 17.98 -6.72
CA GLU A 184 -11.31 16.98 -5.65
C GLU A 184 -11.06 15.57 -6.20
N VAL A 185 -11.74 15.21 -7.28
CA VAL A 185 -11.47 13.95 -8.01
C VAL A 185 -10.05 13.90 -8.54
N LYS A 186 -9.57 14.97 -9.18
CA LYS A 186 -8.18 15.04 -9.66
C LYS A 186 -7.17 14.88 -8.52
N ILE A 187 -7.43 15.50 -7.36
CA ILE A 187 -6.58 15.35 -6.16
C ILE A 187 -6.54 13.88 -5.72
N LEU A 188 -7.69 13.21 -5.66
CA LEU A 188 -7.78 11.81 -5.24
C LEU A 188 -7.14 10.85 -6.24
N GLU A 189 -7.28 11.10 -7.54
CA GLU A 189 -6.59 10.36 -8.60
C GLU A 189 -5.06 10.48 -8.49
N SER A 190 -4.55 11.71 -8.36
CA SER A 190 -3.12 11.94 -8.16
C SER A 190 -2.61 11.30 -6.85
N GLN A 191 -3.40 11.30 -5.78
CA GLN A 191 -3.06 10.61 -4.53
C GLN A 191 -3.00 9.10 -4.70
N ALA A 192 -3.96 8.50 -5.42
CA ALA A 192 -3.96 7.08 -5.72
C ALA A 192 -2.72 6.69 -6.55
N GLU A 193 -2.35 7.50 -7.53
CA GLU A 193 -1.11 7.30 -8.31
C GLU A 193 0.16 7.38 -7.44
N ILE A 194 0.22 8.33 -6.49
CA ILE A 194 1.33 8.40 -5.53
C ILE A 194 1.45 7.10 -4.71
N VAL A 195 0.33 6.58 -4.21
CA VAL A 195 0.32 5.31 -3.46
C VAL A 195 0.80 4.16 -4.33
N LYS A 196 0.35 4.07 -5.59
CA LYS A 196 0.81 3.04 -6.55
C LYS A 196 2.32 3.10 -6.76
N ASN A 197 2.86 4.30 -6.95
CA ASN A 197 4.30 4.52 -7.14
C ASN A 197 5.10 4.19 -5.87
N GLN A 198 4.59 4.54 -4.67
CA GLN A 198 5.22 4.20 -3.39
C GLN A 198 5.27 2.68 -3.17
N VAL A 199 4.18 1.97 -3.43
CA VAL A 199 4.13 0.51 -3.36
C VAL A 199 5.14 -0.10 -4.32
N SER A 200 5.23 0.42 -5.54
CA SER A 200 6.21 -0.02 -6.55
C SER A 200 7.67 0.17 -6.09
N GLN A 201 7.99 1.28 -5.43
CA GLN A 201 9.29 1.49 -4.80
C GLN A 201 9.57 0.51 -3.67
N GLN A 202 8.58 0.25 -2.82
CA GLN A 202 8.72 -0.69 -1.70
C GLN A 202 8.93 -2.12 -2.21
N ILE A 203 8.24 -2.53 -3.28
CA ILE A 203 8.48 -3.81 -3.96
C ILE A 203 9.91 -3.87 -4.49
N SER A 204 10.37 -2.81 -5.17
CA SER A 204 11.74 -2.72 -5.67
C SER A 204 12.78 -2.81 -4.54
N SER A 205 12.51 -2.19 -3.39
CA SER A 205 13.35 -2.28 -2.19
C SER A 205 13.42 -3.71 -1.64
N VAL A 206 12.29 -4.43 -1.59
CA VAL A 206 12.24 -5.83 -1.17
C VAL A 206 13.07 -6.71 -2.11
N ILE A 207 12.96 -6.50 -3.42
CA ILE A 207 13.76 -7.24 -4.42
C ILE A 207 15.25 -7.00 -4.17
N VAL A 208 15.67 -5.74 -3.98
CA VAL A 208 17.08 -5.42 -3.73
C VAL A 208 17.55 -6.01 -2.40
N GLU A 209 16.75 -5.94 -1.34
CA GLU A 209 17.09 -6.54 -0.04
C GLU A 209 17.30 -8.06 -0.15
N SER A 210 16.39 -8.77 -0.82
CA SER A 210 16.53 -10.21 -1.04
C SER A 210 17.76 -10.57 -1.89
N LEU A 211 18.10 -9.74 -2.88
CA LEU A 211 19.32 -9.93 -3.68
C LEU A 211 20.59 -9.65 -2.85
N VAL A 212 20.58 -8.64 -1.99
CA VAL A 212 21.68 -8.37 -1.05
C VAL A 212 21.90 -9.55 -0.10
N ASP A 213 20.83 -10.11 0.46
CA ASP A 213 20.92 -11.29 1.33
C ASP A 213 21.46 -12.51 0.57
N PHE A 214 21.06 -12.69 -0.69
CA PHE A 214 21.56 -13.77 -1.54
C PHE A 214 23.07 -13.64 -1.80
N TRP A 215 23.54 -12.43 -2.05
CA TRP A 215 24.95 -12.20 -2.30
C TRP A 215 25.81 -12.23 -1.04
N ASP A 216 25.31 -11.80 0.11
CA ASP A 216 26.01 -11.99 1.38
C ASP A 216 26.23 -13.48 1.63
N TYR A 217 25.19 -14.31 1.45
CA TYR A 217 25.31 -15.76 1.52
C TYR A 217 26.35 -16.33 0.54
N SER A 218 26.40 -15.81 -0.70
CA SER A 218 27.41 -16.18 -1.70
C SER A 218 28.84 -15.87 -1.22
N ILE A 219 29.07 -14.65 -0.71
CA ILE A 219 30.37 -14.23 -0.15
C ILE A 219 30.78 -15.17 0.99
N LYS A 220 29.89 -15.44 1.94
CA LYS A 220 30.20 -16.31 3.08
C LYS A 220 30.47 -17.74 2.65
N THR A 221 29.77 -18.23 1.63
CA THR A 221 30.02 -19.56 1.05
C THR A 221 31.40 -19.65 0.41
N GLN A 222 31.79 -18.63 -0.36
CA GLN A 222 33.11 -18.58 -0.98
C GLN A 222 34.23 -18.39 0.06
N ALA A 223 33.99 -17.58 1.10
CA ALA A 223 34.92 -17.43 2.22
C ALA A 223 35.20 -18.77 2.91
N VAL A 224 34.17 -19.59 3.14
CA VAL A 224 34.35 -20.95 3.69
C VAL A 224 35.21 -21.81 2.77
N LYS A 225 35.03 -21.75 1.44
CA LYS A 225 35.87 -22.49 0.48
C LYS A 225 37.34 -22.04 0.56
N THR A 226 37.60 -20.73 0.61
CA THR A 226 38.94 -20.15 0.76
C THR A 226 39.59 -20.53 2.10
N TYR A 227 38.87 -20.45 3.22
CA TYR A 227 39.43 -20.84 4.53
C TYR A 227 39.67 -22.35 4.65
N LYS A 228 38.85 -23.20 3.99
CA LYS A 228 39.14 -24.64 3.87
C LYS A 228 40.46 -24.87 3.13
N GLN A 229 40.68 -24.19 2.01
CA GLN A 229 41.95 -24.26 1.26
C GLN A 229 43.12 -23.76 2.11
N LEU A 230 42.94 -22.68 2.89
CA LEU A 230 43.97 -22.20 3.82
C LEU A 230 44.35 -23.26 4.86
N VAL A 231 43.36 -23.93 5.49
CA VAL A 231 43.60 -25.00 6.45
C VAL A 231 44.37 -26.16 5.81
N GLU A 232 43.98 -26.56 4.59
CA GLU A 232 44.64 -27.63 3.85
C GLU A 232 46.09 -27.27 3.49
N ASN A 233 46.31 -26.08 2.93
CA ASN A 233 47.64 -25.58 2.57
C ASN A 233 48.54 -25.45 3.81
N THR A 234 48.02 -24.90 4.91
CA THR A 234 48.75 -24.76 6.18
C THR A 234 49.11 -26.12 6.76
N ARG A 235 48.20 -27.10 6.70
CA ARG A 235 48.46 -28.49 7.13
C ARG A 235 49.54 -29.15 6.26
N ASN A 236 49.49 -28.94 4.95
CA ASN A 236 50.48 -29.47 4.01
C ASN A 236 51.87 -28.89 4.27
N ILE A 237 51.97 -27.57 4.50
CA ILE A 237 53.24 -26.93 4.84
C ILE A 237 53.74 -27.41 6.20
N ARG A 238 52.88 -27.49 7.23
CA ARG A 238 53.22 -28.03 8.55
C ARG A 238 53.80 -29.44 8.46
N ASN A 239 53.17 -30.31 7.68
CA ASN A 239 53.64 -31.69 7.48
C ASN A 239 54.97 -31.74 6.73
N LEU A 240 55.18 -30.84 5.77
CA LEU A 240 56.47 -30.68 5.09
C LEU A 240 57.56 -30.22 6.05
N THR A 241 57.28 -29.24 6.92
CA THR A 241 58.21 -28.75 7.94
C THR A 241 58.56 -29.84 8.94
N ALA A 242 57.59 -30.63 9.41
CA ALA A 242 57.84 -31.77 10.30
C ALA A 242 58.74 -32.83 9.66
N ARG A 243 58.56 -33.11 8.36
CA ARG A 243 59.45 -34.00 7.60
C ARG A 243 60.86 -33.42 7.50
N LYS A 244 61.00 -32.13 7.20
CA LYS A 244 62.30 -31.45 7.18
C LYS A 244 63.01 -31.50 8.53
N GLN A 245 62.27 -31.31 9.62
CA GLN A 245 62.80 -31.42 10.99
C GLN A 245 63.35 -32.83 11.25
N SER A 246 62.61 -33.87 10.85
CA SER A 246 63.08 -35.27 11.00
C SER A 246 64.36 -35.58 10.22
N LEU A 247 64.66 -34.79 9.19
CA LEU A 247 65.87 -34.86 8.37
C LEU A 247 66.97 -33.90 8.85
N GLY A 248 66.75 -33.16 9.93
CA GLY A 248 67.69 -32.15 10.45
C GLY A 248 67.77 -30.85 9.62
N LEU A 249 66.81 -30.63 8.71
CA LEU A 249 66.78 -29.49 7.77
C LEU A 249 65.86 -28.34 8.23
N SER A 250 65.29 -28.43 9.43
CA SER A 250 64.38 -27.43 10.02
C SER A 250 64.41 -27.55 11.54
N GLU A 251 64.16 -26.44 12.24
CA GLU A 251 64.17 -26.38 13.69
C GLU A 251 62.81 -26.72 14.32
N SER A 252 62.83 -27.20 15.56
CA SER A 252 61.60 -27.58 16.30
C SER A 252 60.62 -26.42 16.48
N PHE A 253 61.14 -25.19 16.62
CA PHE A 253 60.30 -24.01 16.80
C PHE A 253 59.45 -23.71 15.55
N GLU A 254 59.93 -24.04 14.35
CA GLU A 254 59.18 -23.82 13.10
C GLU A 254 57.95 -24.72 13.04
N VAL A 255 58.06 -25.97 13.47
CA VAL A 255 56.91 -26.89 13.55
C VAL A 255 55.88 -26.39 14.55
N ASN A 256 56.33 -25.86 15.70
CA ASN A 256 55.43 -25.25 16.69
C ASN A 256 54.73 -24.00 16.14
N GLN A 257 55.43 -23.16 15.38
CA GLN A 257 54.84 -22.02 14.70
C GLN A 257 53.74 -22.45 13.71
N TRP A 258 54.00 -23.47 12.89
CA TRP A 258 53.00 -24.02 11.96
C TRP A 258 51.83 -24.69 12.66
N ASN A 259 52.02 -25.31 13.83
CA ASN A 259 50.92 -25.82 14.65
C ASN A 259 50.00 -24.68 15.12
N ALA A 260 50.57 -23.57 15.60
CA ALA A 260 49.81 -22.39 16.00
C ALA A 260 49.03 -21.77 14.83
N LEU A 261 49.65 -21.68 13.65
CA LEU A 261 48.99 -21.19 12.43
C LEU A 261 47.86 -22.10 11.96
N LEU A 262 48.04 -23.43 12.06
CA LEU A 262 46.97 -24.38 11.74
C LEU A 262 45.76 -24.19 12.67
N ALA A 263 46.00 -24.04 13.98
CA ALA A 263 44.93 -23.75 14.93
C ALA A 263 44.22 -22.41 14.62
N GLN A 264 44.98 -21.38 14.25
CA GLN A 264 44.42 -20.10 13.83
C GLN A 264 43.56 -20.22 12.54
N ALA A 265 44.04 -20.95 11.53
CA ALA A 265 43.30 -21.20 10.30
C ALA A 265 42.02 -22.00 10.56
N GLN A 266 42.05 -22.97 11.48
CA GLN A 266 40.87 -23.71 11.92
C GLN A 266 39.84 -22.80 12.61
N ASN A 267 40.29 -21.89 13.48
CA ASN A 267 39.40 -20.91 14.12
C ASN A 267 38.76 -19.97 13.08
N GLN A 268 39.50 -19.55 12.05
CA GLN A 268 38.96 -18.73 10.97
C GLN A 268 37.93 -19.49 10.13
N LEU A 269 38.19 -20.77 9.85
CA LEU A 269 37.24 -21.64 9.15
C LEU A 269 35.94 -21.81 9.94
N GLU A 270 36.04 -22.10 11.24
CA GLU A 270 34.87 -22.25 12.12
C GLU A 270 34.03 -20.96 12.16
N THR A 271 34.71 -19.81 12.30
CA THR A 271 34.04 -18.49 12.26
C THR A 271 33.32 -18.26 10.93
N ALA A 272 33.96 -18.59 9.80
CA ALA A 272 33.36 -18.46 8.48
C ALA A 272 32.16 -19.40 8.29
N GLN A 273 32.20 -20.62 8.88
CA GLN A 273 31.08 -21.55 8.86
C GLN A 273 29.88 -21.01 9.64
N VAL A 274 30.11 -20.45 10.83
CA VAL A 274 29.06 -19.80 11.62
C VAL A 274 28.43 -18.64 10.85
N GLN A 275 29.25 -17.76 10.22
CA GLN A 275 28.76 -16.65 9.40
C GLN A 275 27.98 -17.11 8.15
N LYS A 276 28.39 -18.23 7.53
CA LYS A 276 27.64 -18.85 6.43
C LYS A 276 26.27 -19.32 6.90
N GLU A 277 26.18 -19.96 8.06
CA GLU A 277 24.88 -20.42 8.60
C GLU A 277 23.98 -19.26 9.06
N GLU A 278 24.56 -18.16 9.53
CA GLU A 278 23.81 -16.94 9.86
C GLU A 278 23.23 -16.27 8.62
N SER A 279 24.06 -16.04 7.59
CA SER A 279 23.62 -15.47 6.30
C SER A 279 22.61 -16.38 5.59
N LYS A 280 22.77 -17.71 5.67
CA LYS A 280 21.77 -18.68 5.20
C LYS A 280 20.43 -18.49 5.91
N ARG A 281 20.41 -18.43 7.24
CA ARG A 281 19.17 -18.21 8.02
C ARG A 281 18.54 -16.85 7.71
N LYS A 282 19.34 -15.81 7.46
CA LYS A 282 18.85 -14.50 7.02
C LYS A 282 18.16 -14.60 5.64
N LEU A 283 18.82 -15.23 4.67
CA LEU A 283 18.28 -15.45 3.33
C LEU A 283 16.99 -16.28 3.35
N ILE A 284 16.96 -17.37 4.13
CA ILE A 284 15.77 -18.20 4.31
C ILE A 284 14.62 -17.38 4.91
N ARG A 285 14.87 -16.52 5.90
CA ARG A 285 13.85 -15.62 6.47
C ARG A 285 13.37 -14.56 5.48
N SER A 286 14.25 -14.05 4.61
CA SER A 286 13.96 -13.06 3.57
C SER A 286 13.09 -13.65 2.47
N LEU A 287 13.43 -14.88 2.03
CA LEU A 287 12.70 -15.62 0.99
C LEU A 287 11.57 -16.50 1.52
N LYS A 288 11.39 -16.57 2.85
CA LYS A 288 10.42 -17.42 3.56
C LYS A 288 10.37 -18.87 3.05
N ILE A 289 11.56 -19.44 2.81
CA ILE A 289 11.73 -20.84 2.42
C ILE A 289 11.64 -21.71 3.71
N PRO A 290 11.14 -22.96 3.65
CA PRO A 290 11.24 -23.90 4.76
C PRO A 290 12.68 -24.11 5.24
N ASP A 291 12.90 -24.13 6.57
CA ASP A 291 14.23 -24.18 7.21
C ASP A 291 15.07 -25.42 6.83
N ASP A 292 14.41 -26.49 6.37
CA ASP A 292 15.01 -27.75 5.94
C ASP A 292 15.55 -27.72 4.49
N THR A 293 15.37 -26.63 3.76
CA THR A 293 15.80 -26.53 2.36
C THR A 293 17.32 -26.36 2.23
N THR A 294 17.95 -27.22 1.43
CA THR A 294 19.39 -27.14 1.12
C THR A 294 19.61 -26.19 -0.05
N LEU A 295 20.41 -25.14 0.16
CA LEU A 295 20.77 -24.17 -0.88
C LEU A 295 22.03 -24.61 -1.61
N SER A 296 22.06 -24.42 -2.92
CA SER A 296 23.24 -24.69 -3.74
C SER A 296 24.41 -23.78 -3.38
N GLU A 297 25.64 -24.31 -3.47
CA GLU A 297 26.89 -23.57 -3.23
C GLU A 297 27.40 -22.80 -4.45
N GLU A 298 26.71 -22.88 -5.60
CA GLU A 298 27.06 -22.19 -6.84
C GLU A 298 26.20 -20.93 -7.01
N THR A 299 26.86 -19.79 -7.20
CA THR A 299 26.21 -18.50 -7.36
C THR A 299 26.48 -17.97 -8.77
N ASN A 300 25.43 -17.74 -9.56
CA ASN A 300 25.54 -17.08 -10.86
C ASN A 300 25.67 -15.57 -10.65
N LEU A 301 26.91 -15.10 -10.51
CA LEU A 301 27.27 -13.68 -10.46
C LEU A 301 27.69 -13.21 -11.85
N LEU A 302 27.21 -12.04 -12.29
CA LEU A 302 27.60 -11.47 -13.58
C LEU A 302 29.05 -10.99 -13.52
N GLU A 303 29.78 -11.20 -14.63
CA GLU A 303 31.23 -10.92 -14.74
C GLU A 303 31.54 -9.74 -15.66
N GLU A 304 30.58 -9.33 -16.50
CA GLU A 304 30.76 -8.26 -17.49
C GLU A 304 29.54 -7.33 -17.56
N LEU A 305 29.81 -6.05 -17.89
CA LEU A 305 28.75 -5.11 -18.25
C LEU A 305 28.21 -5.46 -19.64
N THR A 306 26.93 -5.77 -19.72
CA THR A 306 26.26 -6.07 -20.99
C THR A 306 26.01 -4.81 -21.83
N GLU A 307 25.86 -3.64 -21.18
CA GLU A 307 25.65 -2.34 -21.83
C GLU A 307 26.42 -1.26 -21.07
N LYS A 308 27.06 -0.34 -21.80
CA LYS A 308 27.81 0.77 -21.20
C LYS A 308 26.81 1.85 -20.74
N PRO A 309 26.88 2.32 -19.49
CA PRO A 309 26.00 3.38 -19.01
C PRO A 309 26.21 4.68 -19.80
N GLU A 310 25.11 5.35 -20.15
CA GLU A 310 25.13 6.63 -20.88
C GLU A 310 24.32 7.65 -20.10
N TYR A 311 25.01 8.61 -19.49
CA TYR A 311 24.43 9.54 -18.53
C TYR A 311 23.22 10.31 -19.07
N THR A 312 23.28 10.82 -20.30
CA THR A 312 22.19 11.62 -20.90
C THR A 312 20.93 10.79 -21.12
N LYS A 313 21.09 9.61 -21.73
CA LYS A 313 19.99 8.66 -22.00
C LYS A 313 19.38 8.13 -20.71
N ASP A 314 20.22 7.77 -19.73
CA ASP A 314 19.78 7.25 -18.44
C ASP A 314 19.08 8.31 -17.59
N LEU A 315 19.50 9.58 -17.67
CA LEU A 315 18.85 10.70 -16.99
C LEU A 315 17.45 10.97 -17.55
N GLU A 316 17.31 11.00 -18.88
CA GLU A 316 15.99 11.16 -19.52
C GLU A 316 15.04 10.01 -19.18
N TYR A 317 15.57 8.79 -19.12
CA TYR A 317 14.81 7.62 -18.68
C TYR A 317 14.38 7.76 -17.21
N ALA A 318 15.28 8.18 -16.32
CA ALA A 318 14.99 8.38 -14.91
C ALA A 318 13.87 9.41 -14.70
N TYR A 319 13.86 10.54 -15.40
CA TYR A 319 12.77 11.52 -15.27
C TYR A 319 11.40 11.00 -15.70
N LYS A 320 11.33 9.97 -16.55
CA LYS A 320 10.06 9.38 -16.99
C LYS A 320 9.55 8.27 -16.08
N HIS A 321 10.46 7.52 -15.45
CA HIS A 321 10.08 6.28 -14.75
C HIS A 321 10.29 6.35 -13.25
N ARG A 322 11.15 7.24 -12.73
CA ARG A 322 11.51 7.25 -11.31
C ARG A 322 10.32 7.70 -10.46
N ALA A 323 9.90 6.82 -9.57
CA ALA A 323 8.65 6.96 -8.82
C ALA A 323 8.64 8.16 -7.87
N ASP A 324 9.77 8.54 -7.27
CA ASP A 324 9.87 9.74 -6.41
C ASP A 324 9.64 11.02 -7.21
N PHE A 325 10.25 11.14 -8.40
CA PHE A 325 10.08 12.28 -9.29
C PHE A 325 8.65 12.40 -9.80
N LEU A 326 8.06 11.27 -10.23
CA LEU A 326 6.63 11.22 -10.59
C LEU A 326 5.74 11.62 -9.41
N ASN A 327 6.06 11.18 -8.19
CA ASN A 327 5.32 11.57 -6.99
C ASN A 327 5.42 13.07 -6.70
N ALA A 328 6.57 13.70 -6.93
CA ALA A 328 6.71 15.15 -6.78
C ALA A 328 5.87 15.91 -7.82
N LEU A 329 5.84 15.46 -9.07
CA LEU A 329 4.96 16.02 -10.10
C LEU A 329 3.49 15.90 -9.70
N LYS A 330 3.06 14.73 -9.21
CA LYS A 330 1.69 14.51 -8.73
C LYS A 330 1.36 15.36 -7.50
N GLN A 331 2.31 15.57 -6.60
CA GLN A 331 2.14 16.45 -5.45
C GLN A 331 1.96 17.92 -5.89
N LYS A 332 2.65 18.36 -6.94
CA LYS A 332 2.45 19.68 -7.54
C LYS A 332 1.07 19.80 -8.19
N GLU A 333 0.61 18.78 -8.91
CA GLU A 333 -0.76 18.74 -9.46
C GLU A 333 -1.83 18.87 -8.35
N ILE A 334 -1.62 18.18 -7.22
CA ILE A 334 -2.48 18.28 -6.03
C ILE A 334 -2.46 19.71 -5.46
N ALA A 335 -1.27 20.31 -5.31
CA ALA A 335 -1.13 21.66 -4.78
C ALA A 335 -1.78 22.71 -5.70
N GLU A 336 -1.66 22.55 -7.02
CA GLU A 336 -2.32 23.40 -8.01
C GLU A 336 -3.85 23.29 -7.93
N ALA A 337 -4.38 22.07 -7.87
CA ALA A 337 -5.82 21.83 -7.70
C ALA A 337 -6.35 22.37 -6.36
N ALA A 338 -5.57 22.24 -5.28
CA ALA A 338 -5.89 22.80 -3.98
C ALA A 338 -5.91 24.34 -4.01
N LEU A 339 -4.94 24.98 -4.69
CA LEU A 339 -4.93 26.43 -4.88
C LEU A 339 -6.13 26.91 -5.69
N LYS A 340 -6.50 26.19 -6.75
CA LYS A 340 -7.73 26.46 -7.53
C LYS A 340 -8.97 26.38 -6.64
N ASN A 341 -9.07 25.36 -5.79
CA ASN A 341 -10.18 25.21 -4.85
C ASN A 341 -10.21 26.33 -3.80
N ALA A 342 -9.07 26.70 -3.21
CA ALA A 342 -8.96 27.77 -2.23
C ALA A 342 -9.31 29.15 -2.83
N ASN A 343 -8.85 29.43 -4.06
CA ASN A 343 -9.23 30.65 -4.77
C ASN A 343 -10.73 30.69 -5.07
N ASN A 344 -11.30 29.56 -5.48
CA ASN A 344 -12.72 29.42 -5.71
C ASN A 344 -13.54 29.57 -4.42
N ASP A 345 -12.99 29.21 -3.26
CA ASP A 345 -13.66 29.40 -1.97
C ASP A 345 -13.89 30.87 -1.59
N ARG A 346 -13.15 31.81 -2.20
CA ARG A 346 -13.34 33.27 -2.07
C ARG A 346 -14.56 33.80 -2.82
N LEU A 347 -15.07 33.04 -3.78
CA LEU A 347 -16.19 33.48 -4.61
C LEU A 347 -17.51 33.37 -3.83
N PRO A 348 -18.50 34.25 -4.10
CA PRO A 348 -19.84 34.10 -3.57
C PRO A 348 -20.47 32.76 -3.98
N THR A 349 -21.32 32.20 -3.13
CA THR A 349 -22.24 31.12 -3.52
C THR A 349 -23.55 31.71 -3.98
N LEU A 350 -24.11 31.17 -5.07
CA LEU A 350 -25.46 31.46 -5.52
C LEU A 350 -26.16 30.13 -5.77
N THR A 351 -26.98 29.72 -4.82
CA THR A 351 -27.75 28.48 -4.90
C THR A 351 -29.18 28.80 -5.30
N LEU A 352 -29.61 28.21 -6.41
CA LEU A 352 -30.99 28.24 -6.87
C LEU A 352 -31.63 26.91 -6.51
N SER A 353 -32.66 26.93 -5.67
CA SER A 353 -33.46 25.75 -5.33
C SER A 353 -34.91 25.94 -5.71
N GLY A 354 -35.49 24.90 -6.28
CA GLY A 354 -36.91 24.81 -6.63
C GLY A 354 -37.47 23.56 -6.00
N THR A 355 -38.59 23.71 -5.29
CA THR A 355 -39.36 22.60 -4.73
C THR A 355 -40.76 22.64 -5.30
N GLY A 356 -41.18 21.56 -5.94
CA GLY A 356 -42.56 21.32 -6.33
C GLY A 356 -43.13 20.22 -5.45
N ALA A 357 -44.27 20.47 -4.80
CA ALA A 357 -44.97 19.47 -4.03
C ALA A 357 -46.45 19.40 -4.41
N SER A 358 -47.01 18.20 -4.30
CA SER A 358 -48.45 17.97 -4.31
C SER A 358 -48.83 17.43 -2.94
N GLN A 359 -49.85 18.01 -2.33
CA GLN A 359 -50.33 17.61 -1.01
C GLN A 359 -51.82 17.32 -1.02
N ALA A 360 -52.27 16.51 -0.07
CA ALA A 360 -53.67 16.28 0.23
C ALA A 360 -53.85 16.25 1.74
N GLN A 361 -55.02 16.68 2.21
CA GLN A 361 -55.36 16.70 3.62
C GLN A 361 -56.72 16.03 3.82
N ASN A 362 -56.81 15.20 4.85
CA ASN A 362 -58.07 14.63 5.31
C ASN A 362 -58.02 14.38 6.83
N ILE A 363 -59.19 14.02 7.38
CA ILE A 363 -59.40 13.76 8.82
C ILE A 363 -59.64 12.26 9.13
N ILE A 364 -59.61 11.40 8.12
CA ILE A 364 -60.06 10.00 8.22
C ILE A 364 -58.85 9.08 8.34
N SER A 365 -57.99 9.06 7.32
CA SER A 365 -56.84 8.18 7.29
C SER A 365 -55.71 8.70 6.38
N PRO A 366 -54.44 8.36 6.68
CA PRO A 366 -53.33 8.65 5.79
C PRO A 366 -53.48 8.08 4.36
N GLN A 367 -54.18 6.95 4.20
CA GLN A 367 -54.29 6.23 2.92
C GLN A 367 -55.22 6.93 1.95
N ASP A 368 -56.26 7.59 2.45
CA ASP A 368 -57.21 8.33 1.62
C ASP A 368 -56.54 9.49 0.88
N ASN A 369 -55.46 10.07 1.45
CA ASN A 369 -54.67 11.11 0.77
C ASN A 369 -54.00 10.62 -0.53
N TYR A 370 -53.77 9.31 -0.67
CA TYR A 370 -53.13 8.73 -1.86
C TYR A 370 -54.13 8.08 -2.82
N ASN A 371 -55.27 7.59 -2.31
CA ASN A 371 -56.25 6.82 -3.08
C ASN A 371 -57.46 7.66 -3.55
N ASP A 372 -57.73 8.81 -2.93
CA ASP A 372 -58.86 9.66 -3.31
C ASP A 372 -58.66 10.29 -4.69
N THR A 373 -59.62 10.05 -5.59
CA THR A 373 -59.61 10.50 -7.00
C THR A 373 -60.02 11.96 -7.17
N ASN A 374 -60.62 12.59 -6.16
CA ASN A 374 -61.12 13.97 -6.21
C ASN A 374 -60.29 14.93 -5.33
N GLN A 375 -59.74 14.45 -4.22
CA GLN A 375 -58.96 15.28 -3.28
C GLN A 375 -57.58 14.72 -2.94
N GLY A 376 -57.16 13.59 -3.51
CA GLY A 376 -55.87 12.97 -3.24
C GLY A 376 -54.69 13.66 -3.94
N ILE A 377 -53.47 13.27 -3.55
CA ILE A 377 -52.20 13.85 -4.03
C ILE A 377 -52.04 13.70 -5.56
N THR A 378 -52.62 12.65 -6.14
CA THR A 378 -52.61 12.35 -7.57
C THR A 378 -53.40 13.34 -8.41
N THR A 379 -54.40 14.01 -7.82
CA THR A 379 -55.19 15.05 -8.50
C THR A 379 -54.41 16.33 -8.74
N ALA A 380 -53.29 16.50 -8.00
CA ALA A 380 -52.47 17.69 -8.00
C ALA A 380 -53.30 18.99 -7.81
N LYS A 381 -54.41 18.93 -7.08
CA LYS A 381 -55.27 20.10 -6.84
C LYS A 381 -54.62 21.10 -5.88
N TYR A 382 -53.93 20.59 -4.86
CA TYR A 382 -53.20 21.40 -3.88
C TYR A 382 -51.69 21.32 -4.14
N LYS A 383 -51.22 22.15 -5.06
CA LYS A 383 -49.80 22.25 -5.42
C LYS A 383 -49.10 23.31 -4.58
N GLU A 384 -47.89 23.02 -4.16
CA GLU A 384 -46.97 23.97 -3.53
C GLU A 384 -45.75 24.13 -4.43
N TRP A 385 -45.42 25.36 -4.80
CA TRP A 385 -44.20 25.67 -5.54
C TRP A 385 -43.40 26.69 -4.75
N THR A 386 -42.19 26.29 -4.36
CA THR A 386 -41.30 27.13 -3.57
C THR A 386 -39.99 27.29 -4.33
N GLY A 387 -39.70 28.52 -4.74
CA GLY A 387 -38.40 28.91 -5.29
C GLY A 387 -37.61 29.64 -4.22
N GLN A 388 -36.36 29.24 -4.02
CA GLN A 388 -35.44 29.90 -3.11
C GLN A 388 -34.15 30.22 -3.86
N VAL A 389 -33.73 31.48 -3.75
CA VAL A 389 -32.41 31.94 -4.18
C VAL A 389 -31.64 32.25 -2.91
N ASN A 390 -30.55 31.53 -2.67
CA ASN A 390 -29.69 31.76 -1.53
C ASN A 390 -28.32 32.23 -2.02
N PHE A 391 -27.99 33.48 -1.69
CA PHE A 391 -26.75 34.15 -2.01
C PHE A 391 -25.94 34.37 -0.74
N VAL A 392 -24.71 33.86 -0.69
CA VAL A 392 -23.80 34.06 0.45
C VAL A 392 -22.48 34.60 -0.05
N TYR A 393 -22.09 35.78 0.44
CA TYR A 393 -20.81 36.38 0.15
C TYR A 393 -19.96 36.45 1.43
N PRO A 394 -18.79 35.78 1.48
CA PRO A 394 -17.93 35.86 2.65
C PRO A 394 -17.23 37.23 2.70
N ILE A 395 -17.62 38.06 3.68
CA ILE A 395 -17.00 39.38 3.91
C ILE A 395 -15.97 39.25 5.02
N ALA A 396 -14.73 39.67 4.77
CA ALA A 396 -13.64 39.69 5.74
C ALA A 396 -13.37 38.36 6.47
N ASP A 397 -13.70 37.23 5.83
CA ASP A 397 -13.45 35.90 6.38
C ASP A 397 -11.95 35.58 6.36
N LYS A 398 -11.28 35.81 7.49
CA LYS A 398 -9.85 35.54 7.67
C LYS A 398 -9.50 34.07 7.42
N GLY A 399 -10.43 33.14 7.63
CA GLY A 399 -10.22 31.71 7.36
C GLY A 399 -10.00 31.43 5.88
N ILE A 400 -10.81 32.04 5.00
CA ILE A 400 -10.66 31.89 3.56
C ILE A 400 -9.36 32.54 3.06
N TYR A 401 -9.00 33.72 3.58
CA TYR A 401 -7.73 34.37 3.23
C TYR A 401 -6.51 33.55 3.69
N ALA A 402 -6.56 32.98 4.90
CA ALA A 402 -5.53 32.07 5.39
C ALA A 402 -5.44 30.82 4.50
N GLY A 403 -6.57 30.20 4.14
CA GLY A 403 -6.58 29.02 3.27
C GLY A 403 -5.97 29.27 1.88
N VAL A 404 -6.20 30.43 1.29
CA VAL A 404 -5.58 30.82 0.00
C VAL A 404 -4.08 31.05 0.15
N ARG A 405 -3.67 31.71 1.24
CA ARG A 405 -2.25 31.93 1.54
C ARG A 405 -1.54 30.58 1.73
N ASP A 406 -2.14 29.68 2.50
CA ASP A 406 -1.56 28.36 2.79
C ASP A 406 -1.48 27.51 1.52
N ALA A 407 -2.52 27.54 0.65
CA ALA A 407 -2.48 26.86 -0.64
C ALA A 407 -1.42 27.44 -1.60
N ASN A 408 -1.20 28.75 -1.58
CA ASN A 408 -0.15 29.39 -2.38
C ASN A 408 1.25 29.00 -1.86
N ILE A 409 1.45 28.99 -0.54
CA ILE A 409 2.69 28.50 0.08
C ILE A 409 2.89 27.01 -0.27
N GLY A 410 1.85 26.19 -0.18
CA GLY A 410 1.90 24.77 -0.55
C GLY A 410 2.29 24.54 -2.01
N MET A 411 1.78 25.35 -2.94
CA MET A 411 2.17 25.30 -4.36
C MET A 411 3.65 25.68 -4.56
N ARG A 412 4.13 26.71 -3.86
CA ARG A 412 5.55 27.10 -3.91
C ARG A 412 6.45 26.01 -3.34
N GLN A 413 6.07 25.42 -2.20
CA GLN A 413 6.80 24.31 -1.59
C GLN A 413 6.85 23.09 -2.52
N ALA A 414 5.74 22.74 -3.18
CA ALA A 414 5.70 21.65 -4.14
C ALA A 414 6.60 21.91 -5.37
N THR A 415 6.66 23.16 -5.83
CA THR A 415 7.54 23.57 -6.95
C THR A 415 9.01 23.50 -6.55
N LEU A 416 9.38 23.97 -5.36
CA LEU A 416 10.75 23.84 -4.84
C LEU A 416 11.15 22.39 -4.67
N LYS A 417 10.25 21.54 -4.18
CA LYS A 417 10.48 20.10 -4.01
C LYS A 417 10.69 19.39 -5.36
N GLU A 418 9.98 19.80 -6.41
CA GLU A 418 10.23 19.32 -7.77
C GLU A 418 11.65 19.68 -8.25
N GLU A 419 12.08 20.93 -8.06
CA GLU A 419 13.41 21.39 -8.46
C GLU A 419 14.54 20.70 -7.66
N GLU A 420 14.36 20.55 -6.35
CA GLU A 420 15.27 19.82 -5.47
C GLU A 420 15.42 18.37 -5.94
N LEU A 421 14.30 17.67 -6.14
CA LEU A 421 14.32 16.28 -6.56
C LEU A 421 14.87 16.11 -7.97
N LYS A 422 14.65 17.08 -8.87
CA LYS A 422 15.26 17.09 -10.21
C LYS A 422 16.80 17.09 -10.13
N ASN A 423 17.37 17.86 -9.20
CA ASN A 423 18.80 17.88 -8.96
C ASN A 423 19.27 16.59 -8.26
N GLU A 424 18.52 16.09 -7.29
CA GLU A 424 18.82 14.82 -6.61
C GLU A 424 18.88 13.65 -7.58
N VAL A 425 17.91 13.53 -8.50
CA VAL A 425 17.90 12.49 -9.53
C VAL A 425 19.13 12.60 -10.43
N ARG A 426 19.49 13.84 -10.81
CA ARG A 426 20.66 14.11 -11.64
C ARG A 426 21.94 13.63 -10.96
N ASP A 427 22.11 14.01 -9.70
CA ASP A 427 23.33 13.73 -8.93
C ASP A 427 23.40 12.25 -8.53
N ASP A 428 22.28 11.60 -8.21
CA ASP A 428 22.21 10.16 -7.92
C ASP A 428 22.52 9.33 -9.17
N VAL A 429 21.91 9.58 -10.33
CA VAL A 429 22.23 8.85 -11.57
C VAL A 429 23.72 8.96 -11.90
N LYS A 430 24.29 10.16 -11.82
CA LYS A 430 25.72 10.38 -12.04
C LYS A 430 26.58 9.58 -11.07
N THR A 431 26.28 9.69 -9.77
CA THR A 431 27.02 8.99 -8.70
C THR A 431 26.98 7.48 -8.89
N ARG A 432 25.84 6.91 -9.31
CA ARG A 432 25.67 5.47 -9.53
C ARG A 432 26.43 4.97 -10.75
N ILE A 433 26.49 5.75 -11.81
CA ILE A 433 27.32 5.45 -12.99
C ILE A 433 28.80 5.45 -12.60
N GLU A 434 29.28 6.50 -11.92
CA GLU A 434 30.67 6.60 -11.46
C GLU A 434 31.04 5.46 -10.50
N ALA A 435 30.16 5.09 -9.57
CA ALA A 435 30.35 3.97 -8.66
C ALA A 435 30.43 2.62 -9.39
N LEU A 436 29.59 2.40 -10.40
CA LEU A 436 29.60 1.19 -11.23
C LEU A 436 30.90 1.06 -12.04
N GLU A 437 31.36 2.15 -12.66
CA GLU A 437 32.62 2.17 -13.39
C GLU A 437 33.83 1.91 -12.46
N ALA A 438 33.82 2.52 -11.28
CA ALA A 438 34.86 2.32 -10.28
C ALA A 438 34.88 0.88 -9.75
N SER A 439 33.73 0.31 -9.40
CA SER A 439 33.64 -1.07 -8.91
C SER A 439 34.03 -2.10 -9.97
N HIS A 440 33.68 -1.86 -11.24
CA HIS A 440 34.14 -2.67 -12.36
C HIS A 440 35.67 -2.63 -12.51
N ARG A 441 36.28 -1.45 -12.42
CA ARG A 441 37.75 -1.30 -12.48
C ARG A 441 38.44 -2.00 -11.32
N ILE A 442 37.92 -1.87 -10.10
CA ILE A 442 38.44 -2.56 -8.90
C ILE A 442 38.36 -4.07 -9.08
N TYR A 443 37.22 -4.59 -9.59
CA TYR A 443 37.06 -6.01 -9.88
C TYR A 443 38.11 -6.50 -10.88
N LYS A 444 38.30 -5.82 -12.02
CA LYS A 444 39.32 -6.19 -13.02
C LYS A 444 40.75 -6.13 -12.45
N ASN A 445 41.06 -5.12 -11.63
CA ASN A 445 42.37 -5.03 -10.96
C ASN A 445 42.59 -6.21 -9.99
N ASN A 446 41.58 -6.57 -9.20
CA ASN A 446 41.67 -7.68 -8.25
C ASN A 446 41.85 -9.05 -8.93
N ILE A 447 41.33 -9.24 -10.15
CA ILE A 447 41.62 -10.45 -10.95
C ILE A 447 43.12 -10.55 -11.24
N VAL A 448 43.73 -9.44 -11.66
CA VAL A 448 45.17 -9.39 -11.94
C VAL A 448 45.97 -9.59 -10.65
N THR A 449 45.59 -8.91 -9.56
CA THR A 449 46.25 -9.04 -8.26
C THR A 449 46.21 -10.48 -7.73
N GLU A 450 45.05 -11.14 -7.77
CA GLU A 450 44.93 -12.54 -7.32
C GLU A 450 45.80 -13.48 -8.15
N ARG A 451 45.84 -13.28 -9.47
CA ARG A 451 46.70 -14.06 -10.37
C ARG A 451 48.19 -13.88 -10.05
N GLU A 452 48.64 -12.65 -9.83
CA GLU A 452 50.04 -12.37 -9.51
C GLU A 452 50.42 -12.91 -8.12
N THR A 453 49.54 -12.81 -7.12
CA THR A 453 49.81 -13.35 -5.78
C THR A 453 49.75 -14.87 -5.73
N ALA A 454 48.90 -15.51 -6.55
CA ALA A 454 48.91 -16.95 -6.76
C ALA A 454 50.25 -17.41 -7.37
N ASN A 455 50.75 -16.72 -8.40
CA ASN A 455 52.05 -17.02 -9.01
C ASN A 455 53.20 -16.83 -8.02
N TYR A 456 53.18 -15.74 -7.25
CA TYR A 456 54.17 -15.47 -6.21
C TYR A 456 54.18 -16.56 -5.13
N TYR A 457 53.01 -16.93 -4.61
CA TYR A 457 52.87 -18.01 -3.63
C TYR A 457 53.44 -19.33 -4.15
N ASN A 458 53.10 -19.72 -5.38
CA ASN A 458 53.61 -20.94 -6.01
C ASN A 458 55.14 -20.91 -6.17
N GLY A 459 55.71 -19.76 -6.54
CA GLY A 459 57.16 -19.55 -6.62
C GLY A 459 57.84 -19.70 -5.26
N VAL A 460 57.34 -19.03 -4.23
CA VAL A 460 57.88 -19.09 -2.86
C VAL A 460 57.75 -20.50 -2.28
N LEU A 461 56.63 -21.19 -2.52
CA LEU A 461 56.42 -22.58 -2.09
C LEU A 461 57.45 -23.53 -2.74
N ARG A 462 57.78 -23.32 -4.02
CA ARG A 462 58.79 -24.10 -4.72
C ARG A 462 60.19 -23.87 -4.13
N SER A 463 60.54 -22.62 -3.84
CA SER A 463 61.80 -22.26 -3.17
C SER A 463 61.87 -22.83 -1.75
N PHE A 464 60.76 -22.81 -1.00
CA PHE A 464 60.68 -23.42 0.33
C PHE A 464 60.92 -24.92 0.26
N ARG A 465 60.32 -25.64 -0.69
CA ARG A 465 60.57 -27.08 -0.88
C ARG A 465 62.05 -27.39 -1.14
N GLN A 466 62.78 -26.48 -1.77
CA GLN A 466 64.22 -26.59 -2.06
C GLN A 466 65.12 -26.10 -0.92
N GLY A 467 64.54 -25.63 0.20
CA GLY A 467 65.31 -25.08 1.34
C GLY A 467 65.90 -23.69 1.11
N ARG A 468 65.45 -22.97 0.07
CA ARG A 468 65.95 -21.63 -0.30
C ARG A 468 65.09 -20.47 0.21
N ALA A 469 63.98 -20.78 0.87
CA ALA A 469 63.08 -19.80 1.44
C ALA A 469 62.65 -20.27 2.84
N ASP A 470 62.41 -19.32 3.73
CA ASP A 470 62.04 -19.57 5.11
C ASP A 470 60.54 -19.78 5.28
N ALA A 471 60.14 -20.39 6.41
CA ALA A 471 58.74 -20.59 6.76
C ALA A 471 57.93 -19.28 6.79
N VAL A 472 58.55 -18.19 7.25
CA VAL A 472 57.91 -16.86 7.32
C VAL A 472 57.57 -16.31 5.93
N ALA A 473 58.43 -16.52 4.94
CA ALA A 473 58.20 -16.06 3.57
C ALA A 473 57.00 -16.79 2.94
N VAL A 474 56.90 -18.10 3.13
CA VAL A 474 55.75 -18.89 2.65
C VAL A 474 54.46 -18.45 3.32
N LYS A 475 54.50 -18.23 4.64
CA LYS A 475 53.34 -17.74 5.39
C LYS A 475 52.85 -16.41 4.83
N ASN A 476 53.73 -15.42 4.70
CA ASN A 476 53.36 -14.09 4.21
C ASN A 476 52.78 -14.16 2.78
N ALA A 477 53.35 -15.01 1.91
CA ALA A 477 52.83 -15.23 0.56
C ALA A 477 51.45 -15.89 0.57
N LEU A 478 51.23 -16.90 1.42
CA LEU A 478 49.94 -17.58 1.57
C LEU A 478 48.86 -16.65 2.14
N ASP A 479 49.18 -15.90 3.20
CA ASP A 479 48.27 -14.94 3.82
C ASP A 479 47.86 -13.86 2.81
N THR A 480 48.81 -13.36 2.02
CA THR A 480 48.55 -12.36 0.98
C THR A 480 47.63 -12.91 -0.12
N HIS A 481 47.93 -14.12 -0.62
CA HIS A 481 47.11 -14.77 -1.64
C HIS A 481 45.68 -15.02 -1.16
N VAL A 482 45.50 -15.53 0.07
CA VAL A 482 44.18 -15.75 0.67
C VAL A 482 43.40 -14.44 0.86
N GLN A 483 44.07 -13.37 1.33
CA GLN A 483 43.44 -12.06 1.46
C GLN A 483 42.97 -11.51 0.11
N ASP A 484 43.78 -11.65 -0.94
CA ASP A 484 43.44 -11.15 -2.27
C ASP A 484 42.35 -12.00 -2.96
N GLN A 485 42.29 -13.30 -2.71
CA GLN A 485 41.19 -14.16 -3.15
C GLN A 485 39.85 -13.75 -2.52
N LEU A 486 39.87 -13.41 -1.22
CA LEU A 486 38.69 -12.87 -0.53
C LEU A 486 38.31 -11.48 -1.07
N ARG A 487 39.28 -10.60 -1.32
CA ARG A 487 39.05 -9.28 -1.93
C ARG A 487 38.47 -9.36 -3.34
N LEU A 488 38.93 -10.31 -4.16
CA LEU A 488 38.38 -10.56 -5.50
C LEU A 488 36.91 -10.96 -5.41
N THR A 489 36.58 -11.89 -4.51
CA THR A 489 35.20 -12.33 -4.28
C THR A 489 34.32 -11.16 -3.84
N GLN A 490 34.78 -10.37 -2.87
CA GLN A 490 34.05 -9.20 -2.39
C GLN A 490 33.87 -8.16 -3.51
N ALA A 491 34.90 -7.90 -4.32
CA ALA A 491 34.81 -6.96 -5.43
C ALA A 491 33.83 -7.43 -6.52
N LYS A 492 33.78 -8.74 -6.82
CA LYS A 492 32.80 -9.32 -7.74
C LYS A 492 31.37 -9.07 -7.26
N VAL A 493 31.11 -9.24 -5.97
CA VAL A 493 29.78 -8.99 -5.41
C VAL A 493 29.46 -7.50 -5.33
N ASN A 494 30.40 -6.66 -4.89
CA ASN A 494 30.20 -5.20 -4.86
C ASN A 494 29.86 -4.65 -6.25
N PHE A 495 30.53 -5.14 -7.30
CA PHE A 495 30.20 -4.80 -8.69
C PHE A 495 28.75 -5.17 -9.06
N ASN A 496 28.29 -6.36 -8.68
CA ASN A 496 26.91 -6.80 -8.92
C ASN A 496 25.89 -5.96 -8.12
N ILE A 497 26.21 -5.59 -6.88
CA ILE A 497 25.40 -4.68 -6.05
C ILE A 497 25.28 -3.31 -6.72
N ASP A 498 26.40 -2.72 -7.14
CA ASP A 498 26.40 -1.41 -7.78
C ASP A 498 25.68 -1.43 -9.13
N LEU A 499 25.75 -2.54 -9.86
CA LEU A 499 24.98 -2.75 -11.07
C LEU A 499 23.47 -2.68 -10.79
N LEU A 500 22.97 -3.35 -9.75
CA LEU A 500 21.55 -3.25 -9.37
C LEU A 500 21.17 -1.87 -8.84
N ARG A 501 22.02 -1.23 -8.05
CA ARG A 501 21.78 0.14 -7.56
C ARG A 501 21.67 1.12 -8.72
N TYR A 502 22.46 0.94 -9.78
CA TYR A 502 22.33 1.69 -11.03
C TYR A 502 20.96 1.44 -11.69
N TYR A 503 20.51 0.19 -11.82
CA TYR A 503 19.15 -0.10 -12.35
C TYR A 503 18.02 0.45 -11.48
N LEU A 504 18.20 0.46 -10.15
CA LEU A 504 17.24 1.05 -9.22
C LEU A 504 17.18 2.57 -9.34
N ALA A 505 18.31 3.24 -9.52
CA ALA A 505 18.38 4.70 -9.66
C ALA A 505 17.63 5.22 -10.90
N LYS A 506 17.58 4.43 -11.97
CA LYS A 506 16.75 4.71 -13.15
C LYS A 506 15.34 4.11 -13.10
N ASN A 507 15.01 3.38 -12.03
CA ASN A 507 13.76 2.62 -11.84
C ASN A 507 13.45 1.56 -12.94
N ALA A 508 14.49 1.01 -13.58
CA ALA A 508 14.38 -0.04 -14.60
C ALA A 508 14.51 -1.46 -14.04
N LEU A 509 14.55 -1.60 -12.70
CA LEU A 509 14.81 -2.88 -12.05
C LEU A 509 13.66 -3.87 -12.28
N MET A 510 12.40 -3.42 -12.20
CA MET A 510 11.23 -4.27 -12.47
C MET A 510 11.15 -4.70 -13.94
N GLU A 511 11.46 -3.81 -14.89
CA GLU A 511 11.50 -4.14 -16.32
C GLU A 511 12.57 -5.20 -16.62
N ARG A 512 13.74 -5.08 -15.99
CA ARG A 512 14.83 -6.05 -16.14
C ARG A 512 14.44 -7.47 -15.71
N PHE A 513 13.63 -7.59 -14.67
CA PHE A 513 13.14 -8.87 -14.17
C PHE A 513 11.76 -9.27 -14.73
N GLN A 514 11.24 -8.55 -15.74
CA GLN A 514 9.92 -8.78 -16.37
C GLN A 514 8.76 -8.79 -15.35
N VAL A 515 8.89 -8.00 -14.29
CA VAL A 515 7.89 -7.88 -13.24
C VAL A 515 6.97 -6.73 -13.61
N ASP A 516 5.77 -7.06 -14.08
CA ASP A 516 4.80 -6.07 -14.52
C ASP A 516 4.00 -5.53 -13.32
N ARG A 517 3.95 -4.21 -13.14
CA ARG A 517 3.29 -3.54 -12.00
C ARG A 517 1.83 -3.96 -11.87
N ASP A 518 1.15 -4.08 -13.01
CA ASP A 518 -0.28 -4.32 -13.06
C ASP A 518 -0.63 -5.81 -12.85
N LYS A 519 0.31 -6.73 -13.06
CA LYS A 519 0.15 -8.18 -12.76
C LYS A 519 0.32 -8.52 -11.28
N LEU A 520 0.85 -7.60 -10.48
CA LEU A 520 1.03 -7.79 -9.04
C LEU A 520 -0.21 -7.42 -8.22
N ILE A 521 -1.22 -6.80 -8.84
CA ILE A 521 -2.49 -6.50 -8.18
C ILE A 521 -3.20 -7.84 -7.89
N PRO A 522 -3.54 -8.16 -6.63
CA PRO A 522 -4.38 -9.31 -6.36
C PRO A 522 -5.77 -9.07 -6.96
N HIS A 523 -6.25 -10.01 -7.78
CA HIS A 523 -7.67 -10.12 -8.05
C HIS A 523 -8.35 -10.52 -6.74
N LEU A 524 -8.96 -9.56 -6.07
CA LEU A 524 -9.86 -9.81 -4.96
C LEU A 524 -11.23 -10.07 -5.59
N ASP A 525 -11.56 -11.35 -5.76
CA ASP A 525 -12.93 -11.79 -6.08
C ASP A 525 -13.84 -11.68 -4.85
#